data_AF-A0A9P5A720-F1
#
_entry.id   AF-A0A9P5A720-F1
#
_cell.length_a   1.000
_cell.length_b   1.000
_cell.length_c   1.000
_cell.angle_alpha   90.00
_cell.angle_beta   90.00
_cell.angle_gamma   90.00
#
_symmetry.space_group_name_H-M   'P 1'
#
loop_
_entity.id
_entity.type
_entity.pdbx_description
1 polymer ?
#
loop_
_entity_poly.entity_id
_entity_poly.type
_entity_poly.pdbx_seq_one_letter_code
_entity_poly.pdbx_strand_id
1 'polypeptide(L)'
;MLAEVVAGDRHDLITGIRGDIRNYIWREQPRLWPYLQSGDDGDDATAQEGSHASLKVQLASSVADPDDCLELLLAGFTSALCGMLHMKPEELETNVPVASIGLDSLVAVRIREWFMQQVGVEVSVLKVMSLNTALLDLCKDVLAVWRKQVKA
;
A
#
# COMPACT_ATOMS: atom_id res chain seq x y z
N MET A 1 40.86 6.44 45.50
CA MET A 1 41.59 5.88 44.34
C MET A 1 40.71 4.75 43.82
N LEU A 2 39.94 4.85 42.74
CA LEU A 2 39.71 5.89 41.74
C LEU A 2 38.21 5.89 41.45
N ALA A 3 37.63 7.08 41.36
CA ALA A 3 36.37 7.27 40.66
C ALA A 3 36.64 7.07 39.16
N GLU A 4 35.81 6.32 38.47
CA GLU A 4 35.73 6.41 37.02
C GLU A 4 34.32 6.84 36.64
N VAL A 5 34.26 8.05 36.11
CA VAL A 5 33.08 8.75 35.64
C VAL A 5 33.03 8.60 34.12
N VAL A 6 31.81 8.67 33.59
CA VAL A 6 31.43 9.01 32.21
C VAL A 6 31.24 7.83 31.26
N ALA A 7 30.00 7.35 31.18
CA ALA A 7 29.39 7.05 29.90
C ALA A 7 28.11 7.88 29.78
N GLY A 8 28.16 8.86 28.89
CA GLY A 8 27.24 9.98 28.79
C GLY A 8 25.77 9.59 28.67
N ASP A 9 24.99 10.50 29.25
CA ASP A 9 23.54 10.62 29.23
C ASP A 9 23.00 10.62 27.78
N ARG A 10 22.59 9.45 27.29
CA ARG A 10 21.79 9.34 26.07
C ARG A 10 20.32 9.48 26.45
N HIS A 11 19.89 10.73 26.61
CA HIS A 11 18.51 11.09 27.00
C HIS A 11 17.44 10.81 25.92
N ASP A 12 17.80 10.27 24.75
CA ASP A 12 16.87 10.24 23.61
C ASP A 12 16.16 8.89 23.41
N LEU A 13 16.25 7.95 24.35
CA LEU A 13 15.53 6.66 24.25
C LEU A 13 14.34 6.60 25.21
N ILE A 14 13.21 7.15 24.78
CA ILE A 14 11.89 7.09 25.46
C ILE A 14 11.37 5.64 25.59
N THR A 15 11.90 4.68 24.84
CA THR A 15 11.40 3.30 24.81
C THR A 15 11.78 2.47 26.05
N GLY A 16 12.68 2.96 26.92
CA GLY A 16 13.13 2.22 28.11
C GLY A 16 13.97 0.96 27.82
N ILE A 17 14.33 0.73 26.55
CA ILE A 17 15.10 -0.43 26.09
C ILE A 17 16.58 -0.19 26.37
N ARG A 18 17.09 -0.67 27.51
CA ARG A 18 18.51 -0.64 27.89
C ARG A 18 19.27 -1.88 27.39
N GLY A 19 19.98 -1.77 26.26
CA GLY A 19 20.82 -2.85 25.72
C GLY A 19 20.65 -3.08 24.22
N ASP A 20 21.45 -3.98 23.64
CA ASP A 20 21.33 -4.39 22.23
C ASP A 20 19.95 -5.05 22.01
N ILE A 21 19.14 -4.50 21.11
CA ILE A 21 17.80 -5.02 20.73
C ILE A 21 17.82 -6.50 20.32
N ARG A 22 18.99 -7.01 19.94
CA ARG A 22 19.22 -8.42 19.57
C ARG A 22 19.27 -9.38 20.76
N ASN A 23 19.48 -8.90 21.99
CA ASN A 23 19.71 -9.72 23.18
C ASN A 23 18.51 -9.78 24.14
N TYR A 24 17.31 -9.41 23.71
CA TYR A 24 16.14 -9.38 24.59
C TYR A 24 15.34 -10.68 24.58
N ILE A 25 14.78 -10.98 25.75
CA ILE A 25 13.99 -12.18 26.08
C ILE A 25 12.76 -12.38 25.17
N TRP A 26 12.22 -11.31 24.56
CA TRP A 26 11.11 -11.44 23.62
C TRP A 26 11.49 -12.19 22.32
N ARG A 27 12.77 -12.20 21.92
CA ARG A 27 13.26 -13.02 20.78
C ARG A 27 13.28 -14.51 21.08
N GLU A 28 13.39 -14.87 22.36
CA GLU A 28 13.39 -16.26 22.82
C GLU A 28 11.98 -16.83 22.97
N GLN A 29 10.93 -16.03 22.78
CA GLN A 29 9.55 -16.49 22.84
C GLN A 29 9.20 -17.23 21.55
N PRO A 30 8.97 -18.56 21.57
CA PRO A 30 8.64 -19.31 20.35
C PRO A 30 7.36 -18.82 19.68
N ARG A 31 6.46 -18.22 20.48
CA ARG A 31 5.21 -17.59 20.02
C ARG A 31 5.44 -16.35 19.14
N LEU A 32 6.58 -15.67 19.30
CA LEU A 32 6.93 -14.47 18.54
C LEU A 32 7.87 -14.78 17.36
N TRP A 33 8.38 -16.01 17.25
CA TRP A 33 9.24 -16.46 16.15
C TRP A 33 8.66 -16.24 14.75
N PRO A 34 7.35 -16.47 14.49
CA PRO A 34 6.80 -16.24 13.16
C PRO A 34 6.88 -14.77 12.71
N TYR A 35 6.84 -13.83 13.66
CA TYR A 35 6.89 -12.39 13.40
C TYR A 35 8.33 -11.87 13.30
N LEU A 36 9.32 -12.66 13.74
CA LEU A 36 10.74 -12.34 13.68
C LEU A 36 11.38 -12.62 12.32
N GLN A 37 10.66 -13.33 11.45
CA GLN A 37 11.09 -13.64 10.08
C GLN A 37 10.73 -12.55 9.07
N SER A 38 10.04 -11.47 9.48
CA SER A 38 9.67 -10.37 8.58
C SER A 38 10.78 -9.32 8.49
N GLY A 39 11.89 -9.75 7.93
CA GLY A 39 12.97 -8.93 7.40
C GLY A 39 13.57 -9.65 6.18
N ASP A 40 12.71 -10.28 5.39
CA ASP A 40 13.04 -10.59 4.02
C ASP A 40 12.80 -9.28 3.24
N ASP A 41 13.88 -8.56 2.94
CA ASP A 41 13.99 -7.73 1.73
C ASP A 41 13.96 -8.67 0.50
N GLY A 42 12.94 -9.52 0.45
CA GLY A 42 12.72 -10.55 -0.54
C GLY A 42 11.26 -10.42 -0.92
N ASP A 43 11.06 -9.65 -1.97
CA ASP A 43 9.98 -9.79 -2.94
C ASP A 43 8.60 -10.10 -2.33
N ASP A 44 7.71 -9.10 -2.38
CA ASP A 44 6.26 -9.24 -2.35
C ASP A 44 5.79 -10.04 -3.60
N ALA A 45 6.33 -11.25 -3.77
CA ALA A 45 6.05 -12.24 -4.80
C ALA A 45 5.20 -13.38 -4.20
N THR A 46 4.31 -13.02 -3.28
CA THR A 46 3.00 -13.67 -3.20
C THR A 46 1.90 -12.72 -3.67
N ALA A 47 2.25 -11.86 -4.63
CA ALA A 47 1.35 -11.59 -5.73
C ALA A 47 1.00 -12.94 -6.35
N GLN A 48 -0.22 -13.39 -6.08
CA GLN A 48 -0.87 -14.44 -6.83
C GLN A 48 -0.70 -14.07 -8.31
N GLU A 49 0.24 -14.74 -9.00
CA GLU A 49 0.48 -14.67 -10.44
C GLU A 49 -0.75 -15.23 -11.16
N GLY A 50 -1.86 -14.49 -11.10
CA GLY A 50 -2.75 -14.39 -12.23
C GLY A 50 -2.05 -13.49 -13.22
N SER A 51 -1.55 -14.08 -14.30
CA SER A 51 -1.08 -13.46 -15.54
C SER A 51 -2.00 -12.30 -16.01
N HIS A 52 -1.94 -11.16 -15.34
CA HIS A 52 -2.48 -9.92 -15.84
C HIS A 52 -1.31 -9.25 -16.53
N ALA A 53 -1.29 -9.31 -17.87
CA ALA A 53 -0.53 -8.35 -18.67
C ALA A 53 -0.70 -6.98 -17.99
N SER A 54 0.41 -6.24 -17.77
CA SER A 54 0.40 -5.01 -16.96
C SER A 54 -0.88 -4.22 -17.26
N LEU A 55 -1.63 -3.78 -16.25
CA LEU A 55 -2.93 -3.13 -16.49
C LEU A 55 -2.82 -2.02 -17.55
N LYS A 56 -1.66 -1.37 -17.68
CA LYS A 56 -1.27 -0.49 -18.80
C LYS A 56 -1.55 -1.06 -20.19
N VAL A 57 -1.14 -2.30 -20.46
CA VAL A 57 -1.30 -3.00 -21.75
C VAL A 57 -2.78 -3.31 -22.01
N GLN A 58 -3.53 -3.70 -20.99
CA GLN A 58 -4.96 -3.98 -21.13
C GLN A 58 -5.77 -2.69 -21.32
N LEU A 59 -5.40 -1.62 -20.61
CA LEU A 59 -5.94 -0.29 -20.83
C LEU A 59 -5.61 0.22 -22.23
N ALA A 60 -4.40 -0.06 -22.74
CA ALA A 60 -3.99 0.32 -24.10
C ALA A 60 -4.71 -0.48 -25.19
N SER A 61 -5.11 -1.74 -24.95
CA SER A 61 -5.91 -2.51 -25.90
C SER A 61 -7.39 -2.10 -25.92
N SER A 62 -7.92 -1.63 -24.79
CA SER A 62 -9.34 -1.28 -24.64
C SER A 62 -9.65 0.21 -24.84
N VAL A 63 -8.72 0.98 -25.43
CA VAL A 63 -8.82 2.46 -25.62
C VAL A 63 -10.11 2.90 -26.34
N ALA A 64 -10.74 2.01 -27.10
CA ALA A 64 -11.91 2.31 -27.92
C ALA A 64 -13.16 2.65 -27.11
N ASP A 65 -13.38 2.02 -25.95
CA ASP A 65 -14.56 2.24 -25.12
C ASP A 65 -14.17 2.82 -23.74
N PRO A 66 -14.69 4.00 -23.38
CA PRO A 66 -14.37 4.61 -22.11
C PRO A 66 -14.92 3.88 -20.89
N ASP A 67 -16.04 3.16 -21.04
CA ASP A 67 -16.69 2.47 -19.94
C ASP A 67 -15.99 1.14 -19.64
N ASP A 68 -15.57 0.40 -20.68
CA ASP A 68 -14.78 -0.84 -20.53
C ASP A 68 -13.44 -0.57 -19.81
N CYS A 69 -12.77 0.54 -20.15
CA CYS A 69 -11.55 0.96 -19.46
C CYS A 69 -11.78 1.25 -17.97
N LEU A 70 -12.95 1.81 -17.62
CA LEU A 70 -13.33 2.09 -16.24
C LEU A 70 -13.57 0.80 -15.48
N GLU A 71 -14.35 -0.11 -16.03
CA GLU A 71 -14.62 -1.41 -15.40
C GLU A 71 -13.33 -2.21 -15.16
N LEU A 72 -12.43 -2.26 -16.15
CA LEU A 72 -11.14 -2.93 -16.01
C LEU A 72 -10.27 -2.33 -14.90
N LEU A 73 -10.16 -0.99 -14.86
CA LEU A 73 -9.37 -0.32 -13.84
C LEU A 73 -9.96 -0.53 -12.44
N LEU A 74 -11.28 -0.43 -12.34
CA LEU A 74 -12.02 -0.60 -11.09
C LEU A 74 -11.86 -2.03 -10.57
N ALA A 75 -12.04 -3.04 -11.42
CA ALA A 75 -11.85 -4.45 -11.05
C ALA A 75 -10.41 -4.76 -10.60
N GLY A 76 -9.42 -4.20 -11.30
CA GLY A 76 -8.01 -4.34 -10.90
C GLY A 76 -7.73 -3.63 -9.57
N PHE A 77 -8.29 -2.45 -9.38
CA PHE A 77 -8.10 -1.65 -8.17
C PHE A 77 -8.78 -2.29 -6.95
N THR A 78 -9.99 -2.81 -7.08
CA THR A 78 -10.70 -3.48 -5.98
C THR A 78 -9.98 -4.76 -5.56
N SER A 79 -9.50 -5.55 -6.52
CA SER A 79 -8.68 -6.74 -6.24
C SER A 79 -7.41 -6.40 -5.45
N ALA A 80 -6.69 -5.36 -5.89
CA ALA A 80 -5.49 -4.89 -5.20
C ALA A 80 -5.80 -4.37 -3.78
N LEU A 81 -6.88 -3.60 -3.63
CA LEU A 81 -7.29 -3.06 -2.35
C LEU A 81 -7.73 -4.15 -1.37
N CYS A 82 -8.44 -5.18 -1.84
CA CYS A 82 -8.77 -6.36 -1.03
C CYS A 82 -7.50 -7.09 -0.55
N GLY A 83 -6.49 -7.23 -1.42
CA GLY A 83 -5.19 -7.79 -1.05
C GLY A 83 -4.44 -6.94 -0.01
N MET A 84 -4.48 -5.60 -0.15
CA MET A 84 -3.83 -4.69 0.80
C MET A 84 -4.49 -4.69 2.18
N LEU A 85 -5.83 -4.80 2.23
CA LEU A 85 -6.61 -4.76 3.47
C LEU A 85 -6.89 -6.15 4.06
N HIS A 86 -6.48 -7.23 3.38
CA HIS A 86 -6.82 -8.60 3.71
C HIS A 86 -8.34 -8.84 3.87
N MET A 87 -9.12 -8.17 3.02
CA MET A 87 -10.59 -8.26 2.99
C MET A 87 -11.04 -9.15 1.84
N LYS A 88 -12.27 -9.67 1.93
CA LYS A 88 -12.87 -10.40 0.80
C LYS A 88 -13.46 -9.40 -0.20
N PRO A 89 -13.41 -9.72 -1.52
CA PRO A 89 -13.98 -8.84 -2.55
C PRO A 89 -15.49 -8.63 -2.39
N GLU A 90 -16.19 -9.56 -1.74
CA GLU A 90 -17.63 -9.49 -1.43
C GLU A 90 -17.98 -8.42 -0.39
N GLU A 91 -17.00 -8.00 0.42
CA GLU A 91 -17.18 -7.02 1.51
C GLU A 91 -16.91 -5.58 1.04
N LEU A 92 -16.44 -5.40 -0.19
CA LEU A 92 -16.03 -4.10 -0.72
C LEU A 92 -17.14 -3.45 -1.53
N GLU A 93 -17.74 -2.39 -0.99
CA GLU A 93 -18.68 -1.55 -1.74
C GLU A 93 -17.97 -0.41 -2.48
N THR A 94 -18.04 -0.41 -3.81
CA THR A 94 -17.38 0.57 -4.70
C THR A 94 -17.94 1.99 -4.59
N ASN A 95 -19.16 2.15 -4.05
CA ASN A 95 -19.82 3.46 -3.89
C ASN A 95 -19.52 4.15 -2.55
N VAL A 96 -18.80 3.47 -1.66
CA VAL A 96 -18.50 3.97 -0.33
C VAL A 96 -17.27 4.88 -0.38
N PRO A 97 -17.20 5.95 0.43
CA PRO A 97 -16.00 6.76 0.55
C PRO A 97 -14.78 5.90 0.90
N VAL A 98 -13.68 6.18 0.19
CA VAL A 98 -12.40 5.47 0.33
C VAL A 98 -11.94 5.48 1.79
N ALA A 99 -12.10 6.60 2.49
CA ALA A 99 -11.75 6.74 3.90
C ALA A 99 -12.56 5.86 4.89
N SER A 100 -13.80 5.46 4.57
CA SER A 100 -14.62 4.63 5.46
C SER A 100 -14.27 3.13 5.43
N ILE A 101 -13.45 2.70 4.46
CA ILE A 101 -13.04 1.30 4.29
C ILE A 101 -11.83 0.96 5.19
N GLY A 102 -11.46 1.85 6.11
CA GLY A 102 -10.31 1.65 7.02
C GLY A 102 -8.98 2.03 6.38
N LEU A 103 -9.01 2.95 5.40
CA LEU A 103 -7.83 3.45 4.73
C LEU A 103 -7.04 4.40 5.61
N ASP A 104 -5.89 3.90 6.07
CA ASP A 104 -4.91 4.67 6.82
C ASP A 104 -3.85 5.33 5.91
N SER A 105 -2.92 6.06 6.53
CA SER A 105 -1.83 6.73 5.81
C SER A 105 -0.86 5.77 5.11
N LEU A 106 -0.66 4.56 5.63
CA LEU A 106 0.26 3.57 5.05
C LEU A 106 -0.37 2.92 3.81
N VAL A 107 -1.63 2.52 3.92
CA VAL A 107 -2.39 1.95 2.80
C VAL A 107 -2.53 2.99 1.69
N ALA A 108 -2.73 4.28 2.02
CA ALA A 108 -2.78 5.34 1.02
C ALA A 108 -1.46 5.48 0.22
N VAL A 109 -0.30 5.26 0.86
CA VAL A 109 1.00 5.23 0.17
C VAL A 109 1.10 4.00 -0.75
N ARG A 110 0.70 2.82 -0.27
CA ARG A 110 0.67 1.59 -1.09
C ARG A 110 -0.24 1.73 -2.31
N ILE A 111 -1.38 2.40 -2.16
CA ILE A 111 -2.28 2.71 -3.28
C ILE A 111 -1.60 3.59 -4.33
N ARG A 112 -0.91 4.66 -3.89
CA ARG A 112 -0.16 5.53 -4.81
C ARG A 112 0.90 4.73 -5.57
N GLU A 113 1.63 3.87 -4.88
CA GLU A 113 2.64 2.99 -5.49
C GLU A 113 2.01 2.04 -6.51
N TRP A 114 0.87 1.43 -6.18
CA TRP A 114 0.14 0.55 -7.08
C TRP A 114 -0.30 1.26 -8.36
N PHE A 115 -0.87 2.45 -8.28
CA PHE A 115 -1.26 3.22 -9.47
C PHE A 115 -0.05 3.59 -10.35
N MET A 116 1.10 3.89 -9.74
CA MET A 116 2.33 4.14 -10.48
C MET A 116 2.85 2.89 -11.21
N GLN A 117 2.86 1.75 -10.53
CA GLN A 117 3.31 0.49 -11.11
C GLN A 117 2.35 0.02 -12.23
N GLN A 118 1.04 0.01 -11.96
CA GLN A 118 0.03 -0.60 -12.83
C GLN A 118 -0.53 0.32 -13.91
N VAL A 119 -0.57 1.64 -13.69
CA VAL A 119 -1.15 2.60 -14.65
C VAL A 119 -0.12 3.64 -15.10
N GLY A 120 0.87 3.95 -14.26
CA GLY A 120 1.90 4.96 -14.55
C GLY A 120 1.45 6.38 -14.23
N VAL A 121 0.39 6.52 -13.44
CA VAL A 121 -0.19 7.80 -13.06
C VAL A 121 0.10 8.08 -11.59
N GLU A 122 0.59 9.30 -11.33
CA GLU A 122 0.79 9.77 -9.96
C GLU A 122 -0.53 10.18 -9.33
N VAL A 123 -0.83 9.60 -8.17
CA VAL A 123 -2.01 9.94 -7.37
C VAL A 123 -1.57 10.59 -6.07
N SER A 124 -2.22 11.69 -5.67
CA SER A 124 -1.96 12.35 -4.40
C SER A 124 -2.50 11.55 -3.23
N VAL A 125 -1.65 11.27 -2.23
CA VAL A 125 -2.03 10.57 -0.98
C VAL A 125 -3.17 11.29 -0.27
N LEU A 126 -3.14 12.63 -0.23
CA LEU A 126 -4.19 13.44 0.39
C LEU A 126 -5.55 13.23 -0.29
N LYS A 127 -5.54 13.05 -1.61
CA LYS A 127 -6.76 12.79 -2.38
C LYS A 127 -7.31 11.39 -2.10
N VAL A 128 -6.45 10.39 -1.93
CA VAL A 128 -6.86 9.03 -1.54
C VAL A 128 -7.48 9.01 -0.14
N MET A 129 -6.92 9.79 0.79
CA MET A 129 -7.41 9.86 2.17
C MET A 129 -8.60 10.80 2.36
N SER A 130 -9.06 11.47 1.30
CA SER A 130 -10.17 12.42 1.40
C SER A 130 -11.49 11.68 1.61
N LEU A 131 -12.25 12.06 2.65
CA LEU A 131 -13.58 11.50 2.97
C LEU A 131 -14.62 11.71 1.87
N ASN A 132 -14.36 12.63 0.93
CA ASN A 132 -15.31 13.03 -0.09
C ASN A 132 -15.09 12.31 -1.42
N THR A 133 -14.09 11.43 -1.51
CA THR A 133 -13.74 10.75 -2.75
C THR A 133 -14.24 9.31 -2.70
N ALA A 134 -15.20 8.99 -3.56
CA ALA A 134 -15.62 7.62 -3.81
C ALA A 134 -14.60 6.90 -4.68
N LEU A 135 -14.58 5.57 -4.60
CA LEU A 135 -13.62 4.76 -5.36
C LEU A 135 -13.74 4.94 -6.86
N LEU A 136 -14.98 5.00 -7.34
CA LEU A 136 -15.31 5.28 -8.73
C LEU A 136 -14.74 6.61 -9.22
N ASP A 137 -14.82 7.65 -8.40
CA ASP A 137 -14.37 8.99 -8.80
C ASP A 137 -12.85 9.07 -8.85
N LEU A 138 -12.16 8.35 -7.96
CA LEU A 138 -10.71 8.19 -8.05
C LEU A 138 -10.28 7.50 -9.35
N CYS A 139 -10.94 6.39 -9.72
CA CYS A 139 -10.66 5.68 -10.96
C CYS A 139 -10.93 6.55 -12.20
N LYS A 140 -12.03 7.31 -12.22
CA LYS A 140 -12.34 8.27 -13.30
C LYS A 140 -11.27 9.34 -13.45
N ASP A 141 -10.81 9.91 -12.34
CA ASP A 141 -9.77 10.94 -12.35
C ASP A 141 -8.43 10.39 -12.87
N VAL A 142 -8.06 9.19 -12.43
CA VAL A 142 -6.85 8.50 -12.90
C VAL A 142 -6.94 8.22 -14.40
N LEU A 143 -8.08 7.74 -14.90
CA LEU A 143 -8.30 7.53 -16.33
C LEU A 143 -8.23 8.82 -17.14
N ALA A 144 -8.77 9.92 -16.62
CA ALA A 144 -8.70 11.22 -17.27
C ALA A 144 -7.25 11.71 -17.42
N VAL A 145 -6.40 11.47 -16.42
CA VAL A 145 -4.96 11.79 -16.47
C VAL A 145 -4.22 10.84 -17.41
N TRP A 146 -4.47 9.54 -17.30
CA TRP A 146 -3.85 8.52 -18.16
C TRP A 146 -4.12 8.79 -19.65
N ARG A 147 -5.37 9.11 -20.03
CA ARG A 147 -5.72 9.45 -21.42
C ARG A 147 -4.98 10.69 -21.94
N LYS A 148 -4.67 11.66 -21.07
CA LYS A 148 -3.86 12.82 -21.46
C LYS A 148 -2.42 12.41 -21.74
N GLN A 149 -1.86 11.47 -20.98
CA GLN A 149 -0.52 10.94 -21.22
C GLN A 149 -0.43 10.09 -22.49
N VAL A 150 -1.46 9.30 -22.81
CA VAL A 150 -1.49 8.47 -24.04
C VAL A 150 -1.62 9.31 -25.31
N LYS A 151 -2.27 10.48 -25.23
CA LYS A 151 -2.41 11.41 -26.37
C LYS A 151 -1.22 12.36 -26.55
N ALA A 152 -0.34 12.47 -25.56
CA ALA A 152 0.83 13.33 -25.57
C ALA A 152 2.03 12.60 -26.18
#